data_AF-A0A4Q4KQ17-F1
#
_entry.id   AF-A0A4Q4KQ17-F1
#
_cell.length_a   1.000
_cell.length_b   1.000
_cell.length_c   1.000
_cell.angle_alpha   90.00
_cell.angle_beta   90.00
_cell.angle_gamma   90.00
#
_symmetry.space_group_name_H-M   'P 1'
#
loop_
_entity.id
_entity.type
_entity.pdbx_description
1 polymer ?
#
loop_
_entity_poly.entity_id
_entity_poly.type
_entity_poly.pdbx_seq_one_letter_code
_entity_poly.pdbx_strand_id
1 'polypeptide(L)'
;MKNTIEKIIFATVIILLSSCGSIPKEKVAVDSKNKQFIWDFSKEKIYVYSYTQAVETENKMSKSEATTKTFMTGKGNLNVQVKPNNLADLSLTNLKLSMIMFNKDGTPRDTMTNETAPTVAQDMRPNGSFDEPNSNTLFNIVFPLPSIDLKEGQSDKIPMKIPFNANGSVLFSKGFNTLTFVGFKTIQDRKCAVLEGIIDISKLEKPEELKGEYKSATTGNASYYFDIDNHCYVGADIHIIMTAMMNTESESQDSFGMYIEMKSDNVFKIRLERIVDSKYQTSDQKNTIVQNGSLKNQSKKQLYEIGVMDRNGTDAYFYFSYQVPEKTASDQSKINFINKRLGEEIAKIADENTISDLVKMIDSIGPKMESEIELKNLEVLKIGVSENWRKIIESEVGNSDRVETIEKNEFKNYFSAFNLRTNEKLKSDDLSITVKSKFDSDAIIWFNVYYFNKVIPDLPTDSLQKQIKDTIIHSLGQFELYDLWVSQRDSMETIMNEVYKLYYPETSRVVIFDIVIPEEAEIYFEEIYQSRKAIMAETFENIERLVFLKKELESNNELTETEIIEIEKEIEKLERERKSIREKSKRLTYEYKPK
;
A
#
# COMPACT_ATOMS: atom_id res chain seq x y z
N MET A 1 23.59 -12.58 72.75
CA MET A 1 22.55 -13.64 72.65
C MET A 1 21.26 -13.21 71.92
N LYS A 2 21.13 -11.97 71.41
CA LYS A 2 20.00 -11.55 70.54
C LYS A 2 20.25 -11.74 69.03
N ASN A 3 21.51 -11.73 68.56
CA ASN A 3 21.83 -11.84 67.12
C ASN A 3 21.92 -13.28 66.56
N THR A 4 21.78 -14.30 67.39
CA THR A 4 21.86 -15.70 66.95
C THR A 4 20.47 -16.29 66.65
N ILE A 5 19.41 -15.74 67.24
CA ILE A 5 18.03 -16.21 67.04
C ILE A 5 17.44 -15.67 65.72
N GLU A 6 17.78 -14.45 65.30
CA GLU A 6 17.32 -13.90 64.00
C GLU A 6 17.90 -14.63 62.79
N LYS A 7 19.13 -15.14 62.86
CA LYS A 7 19.75 -15.89 61.75
C LYS A 7 19.18 -17.30 61.59
N ILE A 8 18.68 -17.91 62.66
CA ILE A 8 18.06 -19.25 62.61
C ILE A 8 16.62 -19.17 62.07
N ILE A 9 15.89 -18.09 62.37
CA ILE A 9 14.54 -17.89 61.83
C ILE A 9 14.59 -17.59 60.31
N PHE A 10 15.59 -16.84 59.82
CA PHE A 10 15.73 -16.57 58.39
C PHE A 10 16.15 -17.80 57.57
N ALA A 11 16.99 -18.68 58.14
CA ALA A 11 17.38 -19.93 57.47
C ALA A 11 16.24 -20.97 57.41
N THR A 12 15.30 -20.95 58.36
CA THR A 12 14.17 -21.90 58.41
C THR A 12 13.05 -21.52 57.44
N VAL A 13 12.90 -20.23 57.10
CA VAL A 13 11.91 -19.76 56.10
C VAL A 13 12.35 -20.06 54.65
N ILE A 14 13.66 -20.13 54.38
CA ILE A 14 14.18 -20.45 53.03
C ILE A 14 14.07 -21.96 52.71
N ILE A 15 14.12 -22.82 53.73
CA ILE A 15 13.98 -24.27 53.57
C ILE A 15 12.49 -24.68 53.43
N LEU A 16 11.54 -23.83 53.86
CA LEU A 16 10.09 -24.06 53.66
C LEU A 16 9.55 -23.53 52.32
N LEU A 17 10.34 -22.80 51.53
CA LEU A 17 9.97 -22.32 50.18
C LEU A 17 10.57 -23.16 49.03
N SER A 18 11.33 -24.21 49.34
CA SER A 18 11.96 -25.11 48.36
C SER A 18 11.26 -26.48 48.23
N SER A 19 10.02 -26.60 48.72
CA SER A 19 9.16 -27.80 48.61
C SER A 19 7.85 -27.52 47.85
N CYS A 20 7.97 -27.16 46.58
CA CYS A 20 6.98 -27.45 45.53
C CYS A 20 7.80 -28.01 44.37
N GLY A 21 7.95 -29.33 44.27
CA GLY A 21 6.94 -30.12 43.58
C GLY A 21 7.00 -29.82 42.09
N SER A 22 7.87 -30.52 41.37
CA SER A 22 7.90 -30.51 39.91
C SER A 22 6.52 -30.91 39.36
N ILE A 23 5.73 -29.91 38.98
CA ILE A 23 4.43 -30.10 38.32
C ILE A 23 4.73 -30.71 36.94
N PRO A 24 4.23 -31.92 36.62
CA PRO A 24 4.28 -32.42 35.26
C PRO A 24 3.62 -31.38 34.36
N LYS A 25 4.18 -31.12 33.17
CA LYS A 25 3.51 -30.33 32.13
C LYS A 25 2.19 -31.02 31.74
N GLU A 26 1.15 -30.79 32.54
CA GLU A 26 -0.21 -31.10 32.22
C GLU A 26 -0.54 -30.24 31.01
N LYS A 27 -0.86 -30.88 29.89
CA LYS A 27 -1.56 -30.23 28.80
C LYS A 27 -2.88 -29.75 29.40
N VAL A 28 -2.91 -28.50 29.87
CA VAL A 28 -4.14 -27.82 30.25
C VAL A 28 -4.97 -27.77 28.96
N ALA A 29 -5.91 -28.69 28.85
CA ALA A 29 -7.05 -28.53 27.98
C ALA A 29 -7.81 -27.32 28.52
N VAL A 30 -7.46 -26.14 28.02
CA VAL A 30 -8.17 -24.90 28.29
C VAL A 30 -9.57 -25.11 27.72
N ASP A 31 -10.52 -25.39 28.59
CA ASP A 31 -11.93 -25.48 28.24
C ASP A 31 -12.35 -24.12 27.68
N SER A 32 -12.54 -24.07 26.37
CA SER A 32 -12.40 -22.91 25.49
C SER A 32 -13.62 -21.98 25.49
N LYS A 33 -14.45 -22.02 26.53
CA LYS A 33 -15.85 -21.62 26.36
C LYS A 33 -16.21 -20.16 26.58
N ASN A 34 -15.27 -19.23 26.82
CA ASN A 34 -15.56 -17.80 26.58
C ASN A 34 -14.35 -16.87 26.64
N LYS A 35 -13.38 -17.02 25.72
CA LYS A 35 -12.34 -15.99 25.61
C LYS A 35 -12.90 -14.72 24.96
N GLN A 36 -13.12 -13.65 25.74
CA GLN A 36 -13.73 -12.40 25.28
C GLN A 36 -12.79 -11.57 24.39
N PHE A 37 -11.48 -11.65 24.63
CA PHE A 37 -10.47 -10.86 23.94
C PHE A 37 -9.67 -11.71 22.93
N ILE A 38 -10.36 -12.21 21.91
CA ILE A 38 -9.76 -12.97 20.80
C ILE A 38 -10.18 -12.38 19.48
N TRP A 39 -9.29 -12.40 18.49
CA TRP A 39 -9.66 -12.12 17.12
C TRP A 39 -10.50 -13.23 16.52
N ASP A 40 -11.50 -12.86 15.72
CA ASP A 40 -12.18 -13.79 14.84
C ASP A 40 -11.43 -13.94 13.51
N PHE A 41 -10.64 -15.00 13.41
CA PHE A 41 -9.96 -15.44 12.19
C PHE A 41 -10.68 -16.60 11.49
N SER A 42 -11.94 -16.89 11.84
CA SER A 42 -12.71 -17.98 11.23
C SER A 42 -13.11 -17.71 9.77
N LYS A 43 -13.06 -16.44 9.35
CA LYS A 43 -13.36 -16.00 7.99
C LYS A 43 -12.20 -15.21 7.45
N GLU A 44 -11.83 -15.50 6.21
CA GLU A 44 -10.83 -14.73 5.50
C GLU A 44 -11.34 -13.29 5.28
N LYS A 45 -10.64 -12.34 5.88
CA LYS A 45 -10.97 -10.92 5.91
C LYS A 45 -9.68 -10.12 5.97
N ILE A 46 -9.74 -8.88 5.51
CA ILE A 46 -8.68 -7.90 5.63
C ILE A 46 -9.21 -6.75 6.47
N TYR A 47 -8.63 -6.57 7.64
CA TYR A 47 -8.88 -5.40 8.47
C TYR A 47 -7.89 -4.32 8.10
N VAL A 48 -8.37 -3.17 7.62
CA VAL A 48 -7.54 -2.04 7.20
C VAL A 48 -7.64 -0.95 8.26
N TYR A 49 -6.49 -0.54 8.79
CA TYR A 49 -6.35 0.49 9.81
C TYR A 49 -5.57 1.67 9.26
N SER A 50 -6.02 2.89 9.57
CA SER A 50 -5.14 4.06 9.50
C SER A 50 -4.08 3.95 10.58
N TYR A 51 -2.85 4.29 10.21
CA TYR A 51 -1.71 4.34 11.11
C TYR A 51 -1.12 5.75 11.08
N THR A 52 -0.97 6.37 12.23
CA THR A 52 -0.21 7.61 12.39
C THR A 52 0.78 7.51 13.53
N GLN A 53 1.94 8.12 13.34
CA GLN A 53 2.94 8.27 14.38
C GLN A 53 3.48 9.70 14.42
N ALA A 54 3.82 10.17 15.62
CA ALA A 54 4.59 11.38 15.85
C ALA A 54 5.71 11.03 16.84
N VAL A 55 6.94 11.45 16.54
CA VAL A 55 8.13 11.12 17.31
C VAL A 55 8.96 12.36 17.52
N GLU A 56 9.26 12.69 18.77
CA GLU A 56 10.27 13.68 19.14
C GLU A 56 11.48 12.95 19.72
N THR A 57 12.64 13.10 19.09
CA THR A 57 13.87 12.45 19.53
C THR A 57 14.91 13.48 19.92
N GLU A 58 15.53 13.25 21.07
CA GLU A 58 16.70 13.94 21.57
C GLU A 58 17.87 12.96 21.58
N ASN A 59 19.00 13.29 20.96
CA ASN A 59 20.17 12.41 20.92
C ASN A 59 21.50 13.14 21.15
N LYS A 60 22.48 12.44 21.72
CA LYS A 60 23.87 12.87 21.90
C LYS A 60 24.82 11.74 21.51
N MET A 61 25.87 12.09 20.75
CA MET A 61 26.91 11.15 20.31
C MET A 61 28.23 11.30 21.09
N SER A 62 28.35 12.34 21.92
CA SER A 62 29.42 12.48 22.90
C SER A 62 28.93 13.19 24.16
N LYS A 63 29.63 12.99 25.28
CA LYS A 63 29.26 13.61 26.57
C LYS A 63 29.31 15.15 26.52
N SER A 64 30.21 15.70 25.70
CA SER A 64 30.45 17.13 25.55
C SER A 64 29.60 17.79 24.46
N GLU A 65 29.02 17.02 23.55
CA GLU A 65 28.18 17.56 22.50
C GLU A 65 26.81 18.02 23.02
N ALA A 66 26.31 19.08 22.41
CA ALA A 66 24.94 19.52 22.62
C ALA A 66 23.96 18.50 22.04
N THR A 67 22.82 18.31 22.71
CA THR A 67 21.72 17.46 22.23
C THR A 67 21.24 17.93 20.86
N THR A 68 21.15 17.01 19.91
CA THR A 68 20.42 17.22 18.66
C THR A 68 18.97 16.80 18.83
N LYS A 69 18.05 17.53 18.18
CA LYS A 69 16.63 17.23 18.20
C LYS A 69 16.14 16.88 16.80
N THR A 70 15.22 15.93 16.73
CA THR A 70 14.54 15.53 15.51
C THR A 70 13.06 15.36 15.80
N PHE A 71 12.22 15.88 14.93
CA PHE A 71 10.78 15.61 14.92
C PHE A 71 10.43 14.77 13.70
N MET A 72 9.65 13.72 13.87
CA MET A 72 9.22 12.85 12.79
C MET A 72 7.72 12.63 12.87
N THR A 73 7.06 12.60 11.72
CA THR A 73 5.68 12.14 11.59
C THR A 73 5.63 11.02 10.57
N GLY A 74 4.71 10.08 10.76
CA GLY A 74 4.46 9.01 9.81
C GLY A 74 2.97 8.80 9.61
N LYS A 75 2.55 8.52 8.37
CA LYS A 75 1.18 8.16 8.02
C LYS A 75 1.21 6.98 7.05
N GLY A 76 0.44 5.95 7.33
CA GLY A 76 0.35 4.76 6.47
C GLY A 76 -0.88 3.93 6.80
N ASN A 77 -0.90 2.71 6.26
CA ASN A 77 -1.97 1.75 6.49
C ASN A 77 -1.40 0.53 7.18
N LEU A 78 -2.07 0.09 8.22
CA LEU A 78 -1.78 -1.21 8.81
C LEU A 78 -2.89 -2.18 8.43
N ASN A 79 -2.52 -3.35 7.92
CA ASN A 79 -3.47 -4.35 7.45
C ASN A 79 -3.30 -5.65 8.24
N VAL A 80 -4.41 -6.27 8.64
CA VAL A 80 -4.45 -7.62 9.20
C VAL A 80 -5.19 -8.50 8.20
N GLN A 81 -4.46 -9.37 7.50
CA GLN A 81 -5.00 -10.26 6.48
C GLN A 81 -5.14 -11.68 7.02
N VAL A 82 -6.39 -12.10 7.26
CA VAL A 82 -6.70 -13.45 7.72
C VAL A 82 -6.57 -14.45 6.56
N LYS A 83 -5.84 -15.53 6.83
CA LYS A 83 -5.53 -16.62 5.90
C LYS A 83 -6.48 -17.81 6.11
N PRO A 84 -6.56 -18.73 5.13
CA PRO A 84 -7.42 -19.92 5.23
C PRO A 84 -7.12 -20.84 6.42
N ASN A 85 -5.92 -20.75 7.01
CA ASN A 85 -5.49 -21.56 8.16
C ASN A 85 -5.82 -20.93 9.53
N ASN A 86 -6.71 -19.93 9.58
CA ASN A 86 -7.06 -19.16 10.79
C ASN A 86 -5.88 -18.45 11.45
N LEU A 87 -4.84 -18.12 10.67
CA LEU A 87 -3.76 -17.21 11.06
C LEU A 87 -3.92 -15.90 10.28
N ALA A 88 -3.20 -14.86 10.66
CA ALA A 88 -3.22 -13.59 9.95
C ALA A 88 -1.82 -13.03 9.71
N ASP A 89 -1.63 -12.39 8.56
CA ASP A 89 -0.42 -11.61 8.29
C ASP A 89 -0.70 -10.14 8.59
N LEU A 90 0.24 -9.48 9.27
CA LEU A 90 0.19 -8.06 9.59
C LEU A 90 1.15 -7.34 8.68
N SER A 91 0.68 -6.29 8.03
CA SER A 91 1.55 -5.46 7.20
C SER A 91 1.38 -3.98 7.51
N LEU A 92 2.47 -3.24 7.48
CA LEU A 92 2.48 -1.78 7.45
C LEU A 92 2.85 -1.34 6.04
N THR A 93 1.91 -0.76 5.31
CA THR A 93 2.04 -0.36 3.90
C THR A 93 1.84 1.15 3.75
N ASN A 94 2.31 1.69 2.62
CA ASN A 94 2.14 3.10 2.25
C ASN A 94 2.60 4.09 3.35
N LEU A 95 3.60 3.71 4.16
CA LEU A 95 4.08 4.55 5.24
C LEU A 95 4.95 5.67 4.68
N LYS A 96 4.40 6.89 4.74
CA LYS A 96 5.08 8.14 4.39
C LYS A 96 5.62 8.75 5.66
N LEU A 97 6.93 8.89 5.74
CA LEU A 97 7.65 9.52 6.84
C LEU A 97 8.04 10.94 6.44
N SER A 98 7.82 11.90 7.32
CA SER A 98 8.34 13.26 7.22
C SER A 98 9.16 13.56 8.47
N MET A 99 10.39 14.02 8.29
CA MET A 99 11.35 14.28 9.35
C MET A 99 11.88 15.70 9.27
N ILE A 100 11.96 16.37 10.41
CA ILE A 100 12.57 17.70 10.59
C ILE A 100 13.71 17.55 11.58
N MET A 101 14.94 17.84 11.12
CA MET A 101 16.11 17.91 12.01
C MET A 101 16.30 19.35 12.47
N PHE A 102 16.67 19.56 13.73
CA PHE A 102 16.89 20.90 14.29
C PHE A 102 18.38 21.18 14.53
N ASN A 103 18.78 22.43 14.29
CA ASN A 103 20.08 22.97 14.70
C ASN A 103 20.14 23.12 16.23
N LYS A 104 21.34 23.40 16.75
CA LYS A 104 21.57 23.62 18.19
C LYS A 104 20.77 24.81 18.76
N ASP A 105 20.42 25.78 17.93
CA ASP A 105 19.60 26.94 18.30
C ASP A 105 18.09 26.68 18.20
N GLY A 106 17.68 25.46 17.84
CA GLY A 106 16.28 25.07 17.66
C GLY A 106 15.67 25.43 16.32
N THR A 107 16.45 25.99 15.37
CA THR A 107 15.95 26.26 14.02
C THR A 107 15.88 24.98 13.18
N PRO A 108 14.85 24.78 12.33
CA PRO A 108 14.83 23.66 11.39
C PRO A 108 16.02 23.71 10.43
N ARG A 109 16.75 22.60 10.32
CA ARG A 109 17.92 22.45 9.45
C ARG A 109 17.58 21.81 8.12
N ASP A 110 16.89 20.68 8.16
CA ASP A 110 16.59 19.86 6.99
C ASP A 110 15.21 19.21 7.16
N THR A 111 14.51 19.03 6.04
CA THR A 111 13.24 18.33 5.97
C THR A 111 13.36 17.22 4.94
N MET A 112 13.23 15.97 5.39
CA MET A 112 13.24 14.80 4.52
C MET A 112 11.86 14.16 4.51
N THR A 113 11.42 13.72 3.33
CA THR A 113 10.24 12.87 3.18
C THR A 113 10.65 11.58 2.50
N ASN A 114 10.25 10.44 3.04
CA ASN A 114 10.54 9.14 2.46
C ASN A 114 9.33 8.22 2.55
N GLU A 115 9.16 7.36 1.55
CA GLU A 115 8.20 6.25 1.62
C GLU A 115 8.96 4.99 1.98
N THR A 116 8.51 4.28 3.02
CA THR A 116 9.18 3.04 3.43
C THR A 116 8.59 1.86 2.67
N ALA A 117 9.43 0.88 2.37
CA ALA A 117 8.97 -0.41 1.88
C ALA A 117 7.97 -1.04 2.88
N PRO A 118 7.02 -1.85 2.41
CA PRO A 118 6.13 -2.61 3.28
C PRO A 118 6.90 -3.44 4.31
N THR A 119 6.44 -3.41 5.55
CA THR A 119 6.93 -4.31 6.61
C THR A 119 5.85 -5.36 6.88
N VAL A 120 6.21 -6.64 6.93
CA VAL A 120 5.26 -7.75 7.11
C VAL A 120 5.69 -8.63 8.28
N ALA A 121 4.74 -8.96 9.15
CA ALA A 121 4.84 -10.02 10.15
C ALA A 121 3.82 -11.10 9.83
N GLN A 122 4.27 -12.35 9.74
CA GLN A 122 3.43 -13.46 9.30
C GLN A 122 2.89 -14.27 10.46
N ASP A 123 1.78 -14.95 10.22
CA ASP A 123 1.27 -16.03 11.08
C ASP A 123 0.89 -15.59 12.52
N MET A 124 0.29 -14.41 12.66
CA MET A 124 -0.38 -14.02 13.91
C MET A 124 -1.53 -14.97 14.22
N ARG A 125 -1.58 -15.45 15.46
CA ARG A 125 -2.65 -16.29 15.99
C ARG A 125 -3.83 -15.43 16.48
N PRO A 126 -5.04 -16.00 16.63
CA PRO A 126 -6.21 -15.28 17.13
C PRO A 126 -6.05 -14.59 18.49
N ASN A 127 -5.11 -15.03 19.31
CA ASN A 127 -4.78 -14.40 20.60
C ASN A 127 -3.74 -13.26 20.47
N GLY A 128 -3.41 -12.81 19.26
CA GLY A 128 -2.43 -11.76 18.99
C GLY A 128 -0.96 -12.20 19.09
N SER A 129 -0.69 -13.47 19.45
CA SER A 129 0.68 -13.98 19.54
C SER A 129 1.21 -14.44 18.18
N PHE A 130 2.53 -14.39 18.02
CA PHE A 130 3.25 -14.87 16.84
C PHE A 130 4.18 -16.02 17.21
N ASP A 131 4.54 -16.84 16.24
CA ASP A 131 5.47 -17.96 16.42
C ASP A 131 6.90 -17.47 16.62
N GLU A 132 7.30 -16.40 15.93
CA GLU A 132 8.59 -15.76 16.10
C GLU A 132 8.54 -14.62 17.13
N PRO A 133 9.22 -14.74 18.27
CA PRO A 133 9.14 -13.74 19.34
C PRO A 133 9.86 -12.43 19.00
N ASN A 134 10.83 -12.43 18.06
CA ASN A 134 11.70 -11.28 17.81
C ASN A 134 11.18 -10.33 16.72
N SER A 135 10.41 -10.82 15.74
CA SER A 135 9.92 -10.02 14.60
C SER A 135 8.75 -9.09 14.96
N ASN A 136 8.19 -9.20 16.17
CA ASN A 136 6.83 -8.69 16.45
C ASN A 136 6.74 -7.70 17.61
N THR A 137 7.86 -7.14 18.06
CA THR A 137 7.89 -6.24 19.21
C THR A 137 6.96 -5.02 19.04
N LEU A 138 6.97 -4.39 17.87
CA LEU A 138 6.06 -3.28 17.56
C LEU A 138 4.59 -3.74 17.61
N PHE A 139 4.28 -4.88 16.99
CA PHE A 139 2.92 -5.42 16.96
C PHE A 139 2.40 -5.82 18.34
N ASN A 140 3.26 -6.31 19.23
CA ASN A 140 2.93 -6.57 20.63
C ASN A 140 2.67 -5.29 21.43
N ILE A 141 3.14 -4.12 20.98
CA ILE A 141 2.79 -2.82 21.58
C ILE A 141 1.47 -2.29 21.00
N VAL A 142 1.24 -2.48 19.70
CA VAL A 142 0.10 -1.89 19.00
C VAL A 142 -1.19 -2.72 19.05
N PHE A 143 -1.10 -4.06 19.13
CA PHE A 143 -2.24 -4.99 19.25
C PHE A 143 -2.11 -5.99 20.41
N PRO A 144 -1.85 -5.55 21.65
CA PRO A 144 -1.72 -6.46 22.78
C PRO A 144 -3.07 -6.99 23.25
N LEU A 145 -3.27 -8.31 23.19
CA LEU A 145 -4.47 -8.95 23.76
C LEU A 145 -4.16 -9.57 25.14
N PRO A 146 -5.09 -9.45 26.11
CA PRO A 146 -5.04 -10.22 27.35
C PRO A 146 -4.95 -11.73 27.07
N SER A 147 -4.10 -12.41 27.83
CA SER A 147 -3.95 -13.87 27.79
C SER A 147 -5.08 -14.62 28.51
N ILE A 148 -5.79 -13.89 29.39
CA ILE A 148 -6.93 -14.34 30.19
C ILE A 148 -8.14 -13.42 29.96
N ASP A 149 -9.32 -13.92 30.30
CA ASP A 149 -10.51 -13.08 30.32
C ASP A 149 -10.48 -12.13 31.51
N LEU A 150 -10.70 -10.86 31.22
CA LEU A 150 -10.71 -9.79 32.22
C LEU A 150 -12.14 -9.37 32.52
N LYS A 151 -12.48 -9.30 33.81
CA LYS A 151 -13.62 -8.52 34.30
C LYS A 151 -13.23 -7.05 34.42
N GLU A 152 -14.21 -6.17 34.46
CA GLU A 152 -13.95 -4.74 34.68
C GLU A 152 -13.14 -4.53 35.97
N GLY A 153 -12.08 -3.73 35.87
CA GLY A 153 -11.07 -3.50 36.91
C GLY A 153 -9.99 -4.57 37.04
N GLN A 154 -10.07 -5.71 36.34
CA GLN A 154 -9.02 -6.72 36.33
C GLN A 154 -7.93 -6.39 35.31
N SER A 155 -6.71 -6.84 35.62
CA SER A 155 -5.55 -6.64 34.76
C SER A 155 -4.86 -7.95 34.40
N ASP A 156 -4.26 -7.99 33.21
CA ASP A 156 -3.31 -9.02 32.78
C ASP A 156 -1.94 -8.41 32.48
N LYS A 157 -0.86 -9.16 32.73
CA LYS A 157 0.52 -8.74 32.49
C LYS A 157 1.12 -9.53 31.33
N ILE A 158 1.24 -8.87 30.19
CA ILE A 158 1.83 -9.47 28.98
C ILE A 158 3.35 -9.27 29.03
N PRO A 159 4.17 -10.33 29.10
CA PRO A 159 5.61 -10.19 29.12
C PRO A 159 6.13 -9.65 27.79
N MET A 160 7.04 -8.69 27.86
CA MET A 160 7.61 -7.99 26.70
C MET A 160 9.13 -8.03 26.75
N LYS A 161 9.75 -8.05 25.56
CA LYS A 161 11.20 -8.09 25.38
C LYS A 161 11.59 -7.26 24.16
N ILE A 162 12.45 -6.26 24.36
CA ILE A 162 12.94 -5.38 23.28
C ILE A 162 14.44 -5.64 23.09
N PRO A 163 14.91 -5.93 21.86
CA PRO A 163 16.33 -6.03 21.58
C PRO A 163 17.02 -4.67 21.71
N PHE A 164 18.20 -4.65 22.33
CA PHE A 164 19.05 -3.48 22.48
C PHE A 164 20.45 -3.82 21.97
N ASN A 165 20.77 -3.32 20.78
CA ASN A 165 22.08 -3.55 20.15
C ASN A 165 23.13 -2.66 20.80
N ALA A 166 24.11 -3.28 21.47
CA ALA A 166 25.15 -2.60 22.24
C ALA A 166 26.51 -3.18 21.86
N ASN A 167 27.34 -2.38 21.17
CA ASN A 167 28.70 -2.76 20.75
C ASN A 167 28.78 -4.14 20.06
N GLY A 168 27.92 -4.38 19.06
CA GLY A 168 27.85 -5.66 18.33
C GLY A 168 27.17 -6.81 19.08
N SER A 169 26.84 -6.65 20.37
CA SER A 169 26.06 -7.61 21.14
C SER A 169 24.58 -7.24 21.13
N VAL A 170 23.70 -8.25 21.12
CA VAL A 170 22.25 -8.05 21.28
C VAL A 170 21.89 -8.30 22.74
N LEU A 171 21.68 -7.22 23.48
CA LEU A 171 21.08 -7.28 24.81
C LEU A 171 19.56 -7.23 24.72
N PHE A 172 18.88 -7.46 25.84
CA PHE A 172 17.43 -7.42 25.87
C PHE A 172 16.91 -6.72 27.11
N SER A 173 16.08 -5.71 26.89
CA SER A 173 15.27 -5.08 27.93
C SER A 173 13.98 -5.88 28.07
N LYS A 174 13.70 -6.33 29.29
CA LYS A 174 12.52 -7.11 29.64
C LYS A 174 11.55 -6.26 30.45
N GLY A 175 10.27 -6.62 30.40
CA GLY A 175 9.24 -6.02 31.23
C GLY A 175 7.87 -6.49 30.82
N PHE A 176 6.87 -5.61 30.93
CA PHE A 176 5.47 -5.97 30.72
C PHE A 176 4.68 -4.85 30.04
N ASN A 177 3.62 -5.24 29.34
CA ASN A 177 2.47 -4.40 29.09
C ASN A 177 1.34 -4.89 30.01
N THR A 178 0.94 -4.08 30.98
CA THR A 178 -0.16 -4.41 31.90
C THR A 178 -1.45 -3.85 31.33
N LEU A 179 -2.36 -4.72 30.88
CA LEU A 179 -3.66 -4.32 30.33
C LEU A 179 -4.71 -4.41 31.42
N THR A 180 -5.48 -3.35 31.64
CA THR A 180 -6.61 -3.31 32.58
C THR A 180 -7.90 -3.08 31.82
N PHE A 181 -8.90 -3.93 32.00
CA PHE A 181 -10.20 -3.70 31.39
C PHE A 181 -10.98 -2.67 32.19
N VAL A 182 -11.23 -1.48 31.61
CA VAL A 182 -11.86 -0.36 32.35
C VAL A 182 -13.36 -0.19 32.06
N GLY A 183 -13.90 -0.95 31.12
CA GLY A 183 -15.33 -0.92 30.78
C GLY A 183 -15.57 -0.70 29.28
N PHE A 184 -16.79 -0.30 28.93
CA PHE A 184 -17.22 -0.15 27.54
C PHE A 184 -17.36 1.32 27.13
N LYS A 185 -17.01 1.64 25.88
CA LYS A 185 -17.21 2.96 25.27
C LYS A 185 -17.61 2.82 23.80
N THR A 186 -18.47 3.72 23.33
CA THR A 186 -18.79 3.82 21.90
C THR A 186 -17.66 4.54 21.16
N ILE A 187 -17.05 3.87 20.18
CA ILE A 187 -16.01 4.41 19.29
C ILE A 187 -16.43 4.12 17.85
N GLN A 188 -16.59 5.15 17.01
CA GLN A 188 -17.04 4.99 15.61
C GLN A 188 -18.29 4.10 15.50
N ASP A 189 -19.32 4.42 16.30
CA ASP A 189 -20.60 3.69 16.36
C ASP A 189 -20.51 2.21 16.77
N ARG A 190 -19.35 1.77 17.26
CA ARG A 190 -19.14 0.42 17.81
C ARG A 190 -19.04 0.46 19.32
N LYS A 191 -19.66 -0.51 20.00
CA LYS A 191 -19.51 -0.70 21.43
C LYS A 191 -18.21 -1.45 21.71
N CYS A 192 -17.18 -0.71 22.11
CA CYS A 192 -15.84 -1.27 22.33
C CYS A 192 -15.58 -1.50 23.82
N ALA A 193 -14.99 -2.64 24.16
CA ALA A 193 -14.26 -2.79 25.41
C ALA A 193 -12.98 -1.95 25.36
N VAL A 194 -12.71 -1.22 26.45
CA VAL A 194 -11.54 -0.34 26.59
C VAL A 194 -10.54 -1.02 27.51
N LEU A 195 -9.33 -1.24 27.00
CA LEU A 195 -8.20 -1.74 27.77
C LEU A 195 -7.20 -0.60 27.98
N GLU A 196 -6.87 -0.26 29.22
CA GLU A 196 -5.78 0.66 29.55
C GLU A 196 -4.48 -0.12 29.72
N GLY A 197 -3.46 0.24 28.94
CA GLY A 197 -2.13 -0.34 28.98
C GLY A 197 -1.16 0.52 29.78
N ILE A 198 -0.40 -0.11 30.67
CA ILE A 198 0.81 0.47 31.28
C ILE A 198 2.01 -0.33 30.77
N ILE A 199 2.83 0.30 29.94
CA ILE A 199 4.01 -0.29 29.32
C ILE A 199 5.23 0.05 30.19
N ASP A 200 5.96 -0.96 30.63
CA ASP A 200 7.24 -0.81 31.34
C ASP A 200 8.19 -1.94 30.94
N ILE A 201 9.16 -1.62 30.08
CA ILE A 201 10.18 -2.51 29.54
C ILE A 201 11.55 -1.92 29.85
N SER A 202 11.90 -1.88 31.14
CA SER A 202 13.09 -1.19 31.67
C SER A 202 14.15 -2.12 32.28
N LYS A 203 13.89 -3.43 32.40
CA LYS A 203 14.82 -4.38 33.01
C LYS A 203 15.84 -4.87 32.01
N LEU A 204 16.98 -4.19 31.93
CA LEU A 204 18.14 -4.62 31.14
C LEU A 204 19.06 -5.52 31.99
N GLU A 205 19.23 -6.78 31.57
CA GLU A 205 20.23 -7.68 32.16
C GLU A 205 21.56 -7.48 31.41
N LYS A 206 22.54 -6.85 32.07
CA LYS A 206 23.88 -6.64 31.51
C LYS A 206 24.80 -7.80 31.91
N PRO A 207 25.41 -8.54 30.95
CA PRO A 207 26.47 -9.49 31.24
C PRO A 207 27.68 -8.81 31.91
N GLU A 208 28.37 -9.52 32.80
CA GLU A 208 29.53 -8.98 33.53
C GLU A 208 30.70 -8.65 32.58
N GLU A 209 30.77 -9.32 31.43
CA GLU A 209 31.79 -9.14 30.39
C GLU A 209 31.67 -7.78 29.68
N LEU A 210 30.51 -7.13 29.71
CA LEU A 210 30.30 -5.82 29.09
C LEU A 210 30.68 -4.69 30.04
N LYS A 211 31.85 -4.10 29.77
CA LYS A 211 32.34 -2.89 30.44
C LYS A 211 31.56 -1.65 30.02
N GLY A 212 31.45 -0.70 30.95
CA GLY A 212 30.69 0.54 30.75
C GLY A 212 29.25 0.51 31.26
N GLU A 213 28.54 1.58 30.96
CA GLU A 213 27.16 1.81 31.40
C GLU A 213 26.19 1.67 30.23
N TYR A 214 25.10 0.95 30.47
CA TYR A 214 24.06 0.70 29.49
C TYR A 214 22.70 0.92 30.13
N LYS A 215 21.81 1.63 29.44
CA LYS A 215 20.41 1.80 29.82
C LYS A 215 19.56 1.59 28.58
N SER A 216 18.47 0.87 28.73
CA SER A 216 17.44 0.74 27.71
C SER A 216 16.11 0.57 28.43
N ALA A 217 15.20 1.51 28.21
CA ALA A 217 13.87 1.47 28.80
C ALA A 217 12.82 2.02 27.85
N THR A 218 11.69 1.33 27.76
CA THR A 218 10.49 1.79 27.08
C THR A 218 9.35 1.83 28.08
N THR A 219 8.83 3.02 28.38
CA THR A 219 7.77 3.22 29.37
C THR A 219 6.66 4.07 28.79
N GLY A 220 5.40 3.81 29.13
CA GLY A 220 4.30 4.62 28.60
C GLY A 220 2.93 4.13 28.99
N ASN A 221 1.91 4.80 28.44
CA ASN A 221 0.51 4.43 28.62
C ASN A 221 -0.14 4.21 27.26
N ALA A 222 -1.19 3.41 27.24
CA ALA A 222 -1.98 3.18 26.05
C ALA A 222 -3.47 2.98 26.38
N SER A 223 -4.32 3.22 25.39
CA SER A 223 -5.72 2.81 25.40
C SER A 223 -6.01 2.01 24.15
N TYR A 224 -6.54 0.81 24.31
CA TYR A 224 -6.90 -0.10 23.22
C TYR A 224 -8.41 -0.29 23.19
N TYR A 225 -8.96 -0.33 21.98
CA TYR A 225 -10.41 -0.44 21.76
C TYR A 225 -10.70 -1.73 21.01
N PHE A 226 -11.43 -2.64 21.66
CA PHE A 226 -11.74 -3.96 21.13
C PHE A 226 -13.25 -4.15 21.02
N ASP A 227 -13.73 -4.48 19.83
CA ASP A 227 -15.14 -4.81 19.58
C ASP A 227 -15.37 -6.27 19.96
N ILE A 228 -15.96 -6.49 21.15
CA ILE A 228 -16.21 -7.85 21.67
C ILE A 228 -17.23 -8.60 20.82
N ASP A 229 -18.25 -7.90 20.31
CA ASP A 229 -19.33 -8.53 19.57
C ASP A 229 -18.85 -9.03 18.19
N ASN A 230 -17.92 -8.30 17.57
CA ASN A 230 -17.31 -8.67 16.28
C ASN A 230 -15.93 -9.32 16.41
N HIS A 231 -15.42 -9.49 17.63
CA HIS A 231 -14.11 -10.08 17.90
C HIS A 231 -12.97 -9.45 17.08
N CYS A 232 -12.87 -8.12 17.07
CA CYS A 232 -11.83 -7.41 16.32
C CYS A 232 -11.34 -6.13 17.00
N TYR A 233 -10.13 -5.68 16.69
CA TYR A 233 -9.68 -4.36 17.14
C TYR A 233 -10.36 -3.24 16.38
N VAL A 234 -10.66 -2.16 17.09
CA VAL A 234 -11.15 -0.91 16.52
C VAL A 234 -10.05 0.15 16.51
N GLY A 235 -9.11 0.12 17.45
CA GLY A 235 -7.97 1.02 17.40
C GLY A 235 -7.13 1.04 18.67
N ALA A 236 -6.13 1.93 18.66
CA ALA A 236 -5.26 2.17 19.80
C ALA A 236 -4.77 3.63 19.84
N ASP A 237 -4.59 4.16 21.05
CA ASP A 237 -3.88 5.40 21.35
C ASP A 237 -2.72 5.08 22.27
N ILE A 238 -1.48 5.28 21.81
CA ILE A 238 -0.29 4.81 22.53
C ILE A 238 0.68 5.97 22.68
N HIS A 239 1.16 6.21 23.90
CA HIS A 239 2.20 7.19 24.20
C HIS A 239 3.33 6.49 24.97
N ILE A 240 4.50 6.38 24.35
CA ILE A 240 5.67 5.75 24.95
C ILE A 240 6.89 6.67 24.90
N ILE A 241 7.67 6.60 25.96
CA ILE A 241 8.99 7.22 26.06
C ILE A 241 10.01 6.09 26.00
N MET A 242 10.86 6.15 24.99
CA MET A 242 12.01 5.25 24.84
C MET A 242 13.26 6.00 25.28
N THR A 243 14.09 5.35 26.09
CA THR A 243 15.40 5.84 26.50
C THR A 243 16.44 4.77 26.21
N ALA A 244 17.56 5.19 25.62
CA ALA A 244 18.72 4.36 25.39
C ALA A 244 19.96 5.14 25.77
N MET A 245 20.87 4.51 26.50
CA MET A 245 22.18 5.07 26.80
C MET A 245 23.22 3.98 26.71
N MET A 246 24.34 4.31 26.09
CA MET A 246 25.54 3.49 26.02
C MET A 246 26.73 4.41 26.27
N ASN A 247 27.54 4.06 27.25
CA ASN A 247 28.78 4.75 27.58
C ASN A 247 29.84 3.67 27.80
N THR A 248 30.53 3.29 26.73
CA THR A 248 31.57 2.26 26.80
C THR A 248 32.90 2.89 27.18
N GLU A 249 33.62 2.24 28.09
CA GLU A 249 35.02 2.56 28.37
C GLU A 249 35.87 1.91 27.28
N SER A 250 36.89 2.60 26.77
CA SER A 250 37.87 1.96 25.90
C SER A 250 38.99 1.33 26.72
N GLU A 251 39.40 0.12 26.34
CA GLU A 251 40.54 -0.54 26.97
C GLU A 251 41.89 -0.06 26.43
N SER A 252 41.91 0.48 25.20
CA SER A 252 43.12 1.04 24.60
C SER A 252 43.08 2.57 24.63
N GLN A 253 44.23 3.18 24.90
CA GLN A 253 44.41 4.63 24.83
C GLN A 253 44.11 5.20 23.41
N ASP A 254 44.14 4.33 22.40
CA ASP A 254 43.93 4.68 20.99
C ASP A 254 42.49 4.46 20.50
N SER A 255 41.61 3.81 21.28
CA SER A 255 40.19 3.69 20.92
C SER A 255 39.38 4.69 21.72
N PHE A 256 38.51 5.45 21.04
CA PHE A 256 37.55 6.29 21.71
C PHE A 256 36.37 5.42 22.14
N GLY A 257 36.07 5.42 23.44
CA GLY A 257 34.83 4.82 23.95
C GLY A 257 33.61 5.41 23.24
N MET A 258 32.58 4.60 23.02
CA MET A 258 31.35 5.03 22.35
C MET A 258 30.39 5.61 23.38
N TYR A 259 29.92 6.83 23.12
CA TYR A 259 28.84 7.44 23.88
C TYR A 259 27.63 7.65 22.99
N ILE A 260 26.49 7.10 23.37
CA ILE A 260 25.20 7.38 22.74
C ILE A 260 24.20 7.57 23.86
N GLU A 261 23.47 8.67 23.82
CA GLU A 261 22.30 8.89 24.67
C GLU A 261 21.15 9.30 23.76
N MET A 262 20.02 8.61 23.87
CA MET A 262 18.82 8.85 23.08
C MET A 262 17.61 8.82 23.99
N LYS A 263 16.75 9.82 23.85
CA LYS A 263 15.41 9.84 24.41
C LYS A 263 14.43 10.12 23.28
N SER A 264 13.37 9.34 23.20
CA SER A 264 12.36 9.48 22.15
C SER A 264 10.97 9.44 22.76
N ASP A 265 10.18 10.47 22.53
CA ASP A 265 8.76 10.55 22.88
C ASP A 265 7.95 10.18 21.62
N ASN A 266 7.20 9.07 21.70
CA ASN A 266 6.51 8.47 20.58
C ASN A 266 5.01 8.39 20.86
N VAL A 267 4.22 8.94 19.94
CA VAL A 267 2.76 8.86 19.97
C VAL A 267 2.27 8.11 18.73
N PHE A 268 1.51 7.04 18.93
CA PHE A 268 0.89 6.27 17.86
C PHE A 268 -0.63 6.36 17.96
N LYS A 269 -1.30 6.47 16.81
CA LYS A 269 -2.76 6.32 16.73
C LYS A 269 -3.11 5.38 15.59
N ILE A 270 -3.97 4.42 15.92
CA ILE A 270 -4.44 3.38 15.00
C ILE A 270 -5.95 3.38 15.03
N ARG A 271 -6.61 3.38 13.86
CA ARG A 271 -8.08 3.32 13.78
C ARG A 271 -8.50 2.39 12.65
N LEU A 272 -9.43 1.48 12.94
CA LEU A 272 -10.07 0.65 11.94
C LEU A 272 -10.83 1.56 10.98
N GLU A 273 -10.53 1.45 9.70
CA GLU A 273 -11.22 2.17 8.64
C GLU A 273 -12.28 1.28 8.01
N ARG A 274 -11.90 0.05 7.64
CA ARG A 274 -12.79 -0.88 6.95
C ARG A 274 -12.38 -2.34 7.15
N ILE A 275 -13.35 -3.22 6.90
CA ILE A 275 -13.18 -4.68 6.86
C ILE A 275 -13.58 -5.14 5.46
N VAL A 276 -12.66 -5.77 4.75
CA VAL A 276 -12.86 -6.25 3.37
C VAL A 276 -12.86 -7.78 3.38
N ASP A 277 -13.73 -8.43 2.63
CA ASP A 277 -13.66 -9.89 2.42
C ASP A 277 -12.45 -10.20 1.52
N SER A 278 -11.60 -11.14 1.94
CA SER A 278 -10.30 -11.40 1.29
C SER A 278 -10.44 -11.75 -0.20
N LYS A 279 -11.58 -12.35 -0.59
CA LYS A 279 -11.85 -12.74 -1.97
C LYS A 279 -12.00 -11.57 -2.94
N TYR A 280 -12.20 -10.36 -2.42
CA TYR A 280 -12.32 -9.13 -3.22
C TYR A 280 -11.05 -8.28 -3.21
N GLN A 281 -9.93 -8.80 -2.69
CA GLN A 281 -8.65 -8.13 -2.80
C GLN A 281 -8.17 -8.19 -4.26
N THR A 282 -8.62 -7.25 -5.09
CA THR A 282 -7.95 -6.96 -6.35
C THR A 282 -6.62 -6.27 -6.04
N SER A 283 -5.57 -6.67 -6.75
CA SER A 283 -4.17 -6.34 -6.46
C SER A 283 -3.82 -4.86 -6.53
N ASP A 284 -4.76 -3.99 -6.92
CA ASP A 284 -4.57 -2.54 -6.94
C ASP A 284 -5.79 -1.81 -6.37
N GLN A 285 -5.69 -1.40 -5.10
CA GLN A 285 -6.65 -0.54 -4.40
C GLN A 285 -6.75 0.90 -4.99
N LYS A 286 -6.29 1.13 -6.23
CA LYS A 286 -6.48 2.37 -7.01
C LYS A 286 -7.65 2.31 -8.00
N ASN A 287 -8.23 1.15 -8.27
CA ASN A 287 -9.21 1.00 -9.35
C ASN A 287 -10.65 1.22 -8.87
N THR A 288 -10.98 2.44 -8.45
CA THR A 288 -12.34 2.94 -8.71
C THR A 288 -12.35 3.33 -10.18
N ILE A 289 -12.80 2.42 -11.06
CA ILE A 289 -12.91 2.72 -12.49
C ILE A 289 -14.12 3.64 -12.67
N VAL A 290 -13.88 4.94 -12.71
CA VAL A 290 -14.86 5.93 -13.15
C VAL A 290 -14.86 5.89 -14.68
N GLN A 291 -15.82 5.16 -15.27
CA GLN A 291 -16.03 5.19 -16.71
C GLN A 291 -16.95 6.37 -17.05
N ASN A 292 -16.47 7.29 -17.90
CA ASN A 292 -17.29 8.36 -18.46
C ASN A 292 -18.12 7.78 -19.62
N GLY A 293 -19.44 7.69 -19.49
CA GLY A 293 -20.32 7.27 -20.59
C GLY A 293 -20.60 8.37 -21.61
N SER A 294 -21.19 7.99 -22.74
CA SER A 294 -21.33 8.83 -23.94
C SER A 294 -22.42 9.91 -23.82
N LEU A 295 -22.17 11.06 -24.43
CA LEU A 295 -23.10 12.19 -24.61
C LEU A 295 -24.36 11.79 -25.39
N LYS A 296 -25.52 11.76 -24.72
CA LYS A 296 -26.82 11.85 -25.40
C LYS A 296 -27.29 13.30 -25.40
N ASN A 297 -27.20 13.95 -26.55
CA ASN A 297 -27.56 15.35 -26.71
C ASN A 297 -29.10 15.48 -26.84
N GLN A 298 -29.79 15.80 -25.75
CA GLN A 298 -31.20 16.16 -25.76
C GLN A 298 -31.33 17.63 -25.31
N SER A 299 -31.70 18.50 -26.27
CA SER A 299 -32.08 19.91 -26.11
C SER A 299 -31.59 20.63 -24.83
N LYS A 300 -30.53 21.44 -24.97
CA LYS A 300 -29.99 22.43 -23.99
C LYS A 300 -29.42 21.88 -22.67
N LYS A 301 -29.37 20.57 -22.46
CA LYS A 301 -28.73 19.95 -21.29
C LYS A 301 -27.92 18.72 -21.71
N GLN A 302 -26.76 18.49 -21.09
CA GLN A 302 -25.93 17.32 -21.35
C GLN A 302 -26.10 16.31 -20.21
N LEU A 303 -26.33 15.05 -20.58
CA LEU A 303 -26.44 13.90 -19.67
C LEU A 303 -25.06 13.24 -19.58
N TYR A 304 -24.57 13.05 -18.36
CA TYR A 304 -23.32 12.33 -18.09
C TYR A 304 -23.63 11.07 -17.31
N GLU A 305 -22.95 9.99 -17.67
CA GLU A 305 -23.10 8.67 -17.07
C GLU A 305 -21.82 8.30 -16.31
N ILE A 306 -21.93 7.94 -15.02
CA ILE A 306 -20.83 7.39 -14.24
C ILE A 306 -21.22 6.00 -13.75
N GLY A 307 -20.43 4.99 -14.12
CA GLY A 307 -20.48 3.68 -13.49
C GLY A 307 -19.56 3.63 -12.27
N VAL A 308 -20.07 3.16 -11.13
CA VAL A 308 -19.25 2.80 -9.98
C VAL A 308 -19.51 1.32 -9.64
N MET A 309 -18.45 0.53 -9.64
CA MET A 309 -18.47 -0.82 -9.07
C MET A 309 -18.28 -0.72 -7.57
N ASP A 310 -19.14 -1.41 -6.82
CA ASP A 310 -18.91 -1.63 -5.40
C ASP A 310 -17.56 -2.34 -5.17
N ARG A 311 -16.77 -1.81 -4.23
CA ARG A 311 -15.47 -2.35 -3.80
C ARG A 311 -15.60 -3.72 -3.13
N ASN A 312 -16.79 -4.07 -2.64
CA ASN A 312 -17.06 -5.35 -2.01
C ASN A 312 -17.49 -6.44 -3.00
N GLY A 313 -17.38 -6.21 -4.31
CA GLY A 313 -17.72 -7.20 -5.33
C GLY A 313 -19.13 -7.77 -5.19
N THR A 314 -20.05 -7.00 -4.62
CA THR A 314 -21.47 -7.23 -4.86
C THR A 314 -21.71 -6.92 -6.33
N ASP A 315 -22.55 -7.70 -7.00
CA ASP A 315 -22.96 -7.43 -8.39
C ASP A 315 -23.80 -6.13 -8.54
N ALA A 316 -23.62 -5.16 -7.62
CA ALA A 316 -24.21 -3.84 -7.66
C ALA A 316 -23.29 -2.91 -8.46
N TYR A 317 -23.75 -2.61 -9.67
CA TYR A 317 -23.22 -1.52 -10.46
C TYR A 317 -24.15 -0.36 -10.24
N PHE A 318 -23.61 0.76 -9.79
CA PHE A 318 -24.38 1.99 -9.69
C PHE A 318 -24.08 2.84 -10.90
N TYR A 319 -25.09 3.03 -11.72
CA TYR A 319 -25.04 4.00 -12.82
C TYR A 319 -25.64 5.31 -12.33
N PHE A 320 -24.93 6.42 -12.47
CA PHE A 320 -25.45 7.76 -12.16
C PHE A 320 -25.58 8.56 -13.43
N SER A 321 -26.79 9.05 -13.69
CA SER A 321 -26.99 10.09 -14.70
C SER A 321 -27.16 11.45 -14.04
N TYR A 322 -26.42 12.46 -14.50
CA TYR A 322 -26.57 13.82 -13.98
C TYR A 322 -26.57 14.89 -15.09
N GLN A 323 -27.19 16.03 -14.80
CA GLN A 323 -27.26 17.19 -15.70
C GLN A 323 -26.34 18.32 -15.23
N VAL A 324 -25.65 18.95 -16.17
CA VAL A 324 -24.87 20.17 -15.94
C VAL A 324 -25.23 21.28 -16.94
N PRO A 325 -25.06 22.56 -16.58
CA PRO A 325 -25.22 23.67 -17.52
C PRO A 325 -24.29 23.54 -18.72
N GLU A 326 -24.75 23.97 -19.90
CA GLU A 326 -24.00 23.88 -21.17
C GLU A 326 -22.58 24.48 -21.08
N LYS A 327 -22.42 25.60 -20.36
CA LYS A 327 -21.12 26.24 -20.12
C LYS A 327 -20.15 25.37 -19.32
N THR A 328 -20.65 24.58 -18.37
CA THR A 328 -19.85 23.60 -17.61
C THR A 328 -19.54 22.40 -18.49
N ALA A 329 -20.54 21.94 -19.25
CA ALA A 329 -20.43 20.81 -20.16
C ALA A 329 -19.38 21.03 -21.26
N SER A 330 -19.17 22.28 -21.69
CA SER A 330 -18.12 22.66 -22.64
C SER A 330 -16.70 22.69 -22.05
N ASP A 331 -16.53 22.52 -20.74
CA ASP A 331 -15.23 22.57 -20.05
C ASP A 331 -14.87 21.16 -19.51
N GLN A 332 -14.10 20.41 -20.30
CA GLN A 332 -13.72 19.03 -19.99
C GLN A 332 -12.98 18.90 -18.65
N SER A 333 -12.23 19.92 -18.24
CA SER A 333 -11.50 19.89 -16.96
C SER A 333 -12.46 19.90 -15.77
N LYS A 334 -13.54 20.69 -15.86
CA LYS A 334 -14.62 20.72 -14.86
C LYS A 334 -15.41 19.43 -14.84
N ILE A 335 -15.69 18.85 -16.00
CA ILE A 335 -16.37 17.55 -16.10
C ILE A 335 -15.54 16.44 -15.47
N ASN A 336 -14.23 16.38 -15.76
CA ASN A 336 -13.34 15.40 -15.14
C ASN A 336 -13.27 15.58 -13.62
N PHE A 337 -13.25 16.83 -13.14
CA PHE A 337 -13.28 17.13 -11.72
C PHE A 337 -14.59 16.69 -11.07
N ILE A 338 -15.74 16.99 -11.69
CA ILE A 338 -17.07 16.54 -11.23
C ILE A 338 -17.13 15.02 -11.19
N ASN A 339 -16.69 14.32 -12.23
CA ASN A 339 -16.69 12.85 -12.30
C ASN A 339 -15.82 12.23 -11.21
N LYS A 340 -14.61 12.77 -11.01
CA LYS A 340 -13.72 12.33 -9.94
C LYS A 340 -14.36 12.51 -8.58
N ARG A 341 -14.94 13.68 -8.31
CA ARG A 341 -15.55 14.00 -7.02
C ARG A 341 -16.81 13.18 -6.75
N LEU A 342 -17.65 12.98 -7.76
CA LEU A 342 -18.80 12.08 -7.66
C LEU A 342 -18.33 10.65 -7.36
N GLY A 343 -17.31 10.16 -8.08
CA GLY A 343 -16.73 8.84 -7.86
C GLY A 343 -16.17 8.67 -6.44
N GLU A 344 -15.51 9.69 -5.89
CA GLU A 344 -15.03 9.70 -4.51
C GLU A 344 -16.17 9.64 -3.48
N GLU A 345 -17.22 10.46 -3.66
CA GLU A 345 -18.36 10.46 -2.74
C GLU A 345 -19.14 9.14 -2.85
N ILE A 346 -19.36 8.61 -4.06
CA ILE A 346 -20.01 7.31 -4.25
C ILE A 346 -19.18 6.17 -3.64
N ALA A 347 -17.85 6.21 -3.77
CA ALA A 347 -16.98 5.22 -3.17
C ALA A 347 -17.06 5.22 -1.63
N LYS A 348 -17.13 6.41 -1.01
CA LYS A 348 -17.39 6.51 0.45
C LYS A 348 -18.75 5.93 0.82
N ILE A 349 -19.76 6.20 -0.01
CA ILE A 349 -21.14 5.73 0.23
C ILE A 349 -21.20 4.20 0.14
N ALA A 350 -20.52 3.59 -0.84
CA ALA A 350 -20.43 2.13 -1.00
C ALA A 350 -19.69 1.44 0.15
N ASP A 351 -18.71 2.12 0.76
CA ASP A 351 -17.90 1.56 1.85
C ASP A 351 -18.62 1.57 3.23
N GLU A 352 -19.62 2.43 3.45
CA GLU A 352 -20.11 2.75 4.81
C GLU A 352 -21.59 2.39 5.11
N ASN A 353 -22.39 1.94 4.14
CA ASN A 353 -23.86 2.08 4.26
C ASN A 353 -24.72 0.87 3.91
N THR A 354 -25.91 0.83 4.52
CA THR A 354 -27.04 0.02 4.03
C THR A 354 -27.63 0.65 2.76
N ILE A 355 -28.38 -0.13 1.96
CA ILE A 355 -29.01 0.35 0.72
C ILE A 355 -29.90 1.58 0.96
N SER A 356 -30.67 1.58 2.05
CA SER A 356 -31.48 2.71 2.47
C SER A 356 -30.67 4.01 2.65
N ASP A 357 -29.46 3.90 3.20
CA ASP A 357 -28.58 5.05 3.43
C ASP A 357 -27.91 5.50 2.12
N LEU A 358 -27.62 4.56 1.21
CA LEU A 358 -27.13 4.86 -0.13
C LEU A 358 -28.13 5.73 -0.90
N VAL A 359 -29.43 5.40 -0.87
CA VAL A 359 -30.47 6.21 -1.54
C VAL A 359 -30.61 7.61 -0.90
N LYS A 360 -30.62 7.70 0.44
CA LYS A 360 -30.67 9.01 1.14
C LYS A 360 -29.43 9.86 0.85
N MET A 361 -28.26 9.24 0.74
CA MET A 361 -27.02 9.96 0.47
C MET A 361 -26.94 10.46 -0.96
N ILE A 362 -27.49 9.73 -1.94
CA ILE A 362 -27.54 10.17 -3.33
C ILE A 362 -28.27 11.51 -3.47
N ASP A 363 -29.37 11.70 -2.73
CA ASP A 363 -30.10 12.96 -2.70
C ASP A 363 -29.29 14.11 -2.04
N SER A 364 -28.29 13.76 -1.23
CA SER A 364 -27.36 14.73 -0.63
C SER A 364 -26.17 15.09 -1.53
N ILE A 365 -25.82 14.24 -2.51
CA ILE A 365 -24.65 14.45 -3.40
C ILE A 365 -24.84 15.73 -4.21
N GLY A 366 -26.02 15.94 -4.80
CA GLY A 366 -26.35 17.15 -5.57
C GLY A 366 -26.05 18.43 -4.79
N PRO A 367 -26.73 18.69 -3.66
CA PRO A 367 -26.50 19.88 -2.83
C PRO A 367 -25.05 20.05 -2.34
N LYS A 368 -24.36 18.96 -1.97
CA LYS A 368 -22.94 19.01 -1.58
C LYS A 368 -22.05 19.48 -2.74
N MET A 369 -22.22 18.89 -3.92
CA MET A 369 -21.47 19.25 -5.13
C MET A 369 -21.77 20.68 -5.59
N GLU A 370 -23.01 21.16 -5.44
CA GLU A 370 -23.38 22.55 -5.74
C GLU A 370 -22.60 23.55 -4.87
N SER A 371 -22.37 23.21 -3.59
CA SER A 371 -21.61 24.05 -2.65
C SER A 371 -20.11 24.07 -2.93
N GLU A 372 -19.55 23.00 -3.49
CA GLU A 372 -18.10 22.87 -3.73
C GLU A 372 -17.65 23.42 -5.09
N ILE A 373 -18.52 23.43 -6.11
CA ILE A 373 -18.12 23.65 -7.52
C ILE A 373 -18.88 24.81 -8.19
N GLU A 374 -19.63 25.61 -7.42
CA GLU A 374 -20.52 26.68 -7.93
C GLU A 374 -21.49 26.21 -9.03
N LEU A 375 -21.80 24.91 -9.06
CA LEU A 375 -22.81 24.37 -9.95
C LEU A 375 -24.17 24.62 -9.34
N LYS A 376 -25.15 24.99 -10.16
CA LYS A 376 -26.56 25.07 -9.76
C LYS A 376 -27.35 24.02 -10.50
N ASN A 377 -28.20 23.31 -9.77
CA ASN A 377 -29.12 22.28 -10.26
C ASN A 377 -28.41 21.00 -10.75
N LEU A 378 -27.44 20.49 -9.98
CA LEU A 378 -26.89 19.15 -10.22
C LEU A 378 -27.93 18.12 -9.79
N GLU A 379 -28.75 17.66 -10.74
CA GLU A 379 -29.79 16.68 -10.49
C GLU A 379 -29.30 15.29 -10.88
N VAL A 380 -29.24 14.36 -9.92
CA VAL A 380 -29.03 12.93 -10.20
C VAL A 380 -30.35 12.37 -10.71
N LEU A 381 -30.42 12.01 -11.98
CA LEU A 381 -31.69 11.66 -12.62
C LEU A 381 -32.07 10.19 -12.38
N LYS A 382 -31.11 9.27 -12.51
CA LYS A 382 -31.37 7.83 -12.44
C LYS A 382 -30.22 7.06 -11.83
N ILE A 383 -30.57 5.97 -11.15
CA ILE A 383 -29.69 4.96 -10.59
C ILE A 383 -30.00 3.64 -11.29
N GLY A 384 -29.06 3.14 -12.09
CA GLY A 384 -29.19 1.79 -12.63
C GLY A 384 -28.67 0.77 -11.62
N VAL A 385 -29.42 -0.31 -11.34
CA VAL A 385 -29.04 -1.42 -10.44
C VAL A 385 -29.46 -2.77 -11.02
N SER A 386 -28.95 -3.88 -10.46
CA SER A 386 -29.45 -5.21 -10.86
C SER A 386 -30.86 -5.46 -10.32
N GLU A 387 -31.62 -6.36 -10.97
CA GLU A 387 -33.01 -6.68 -10.61
C GLU A 387 -33.16 -7.12 -9.14
N ASN A 388 -32.15 -7.81 -8.59
CA ASN A 388 -32.16 -8.21 -7.19
C ASN A 388 -32.05 -7.00 -6.25
N TRP A 389 -31.21 -6.03 -6.58
CA TRP A 389 -31.04 -4.80 -5.80
C TRP A 389 -32.24 -3.87 -5.92
N ARG A 390 -32.86 -3.79 -7.11
CA ARG A 390 -34.08 -2.99 -7.30
C ARG A 390 -35.19 -3.42 -6.34
N LYS A 391 -35.42 -4.72 -6.21
CA LYS A 391 -36.44 -5.27 -5.28
C LYS A 391 -36.15 -4.90 -3.83
N ILE A 392 -34.88 -4.90 -3.44
CA ILE A 392 -34.48 -4.50 -2.08
C ILE A 392 -34.73 -3.00 -1.89
N ILE A 393 -34.31 -2.15 -2.84
CA ILE A 393 -34.54 -0.70 -2.78
C ILE A 393 -36.04 -0.37 -2.76
N GLU A 394 -36.83 -1.03 -3.60
CA GLU A 394 -38.30 -0.91 -3.64
C GLU A 394 -38.94 -1.26 -2.29
N SER A 395 -38.42 -2.29 -1.62
CA SER A 395 -38.92 -2.72 -0.31
C SER A 395 -38.54 -1.80 0.85
N GLU A 396 -37.41 -1.11 0.76
CA GLU A 396 -36.88 -0.28 1.86
C GLU A 396 -37.22 1.21 1.75
N VAL A 397 -37.26 1.76 0.53
CA VAL A 397 -37.30 3.21 0.31
C VAL A 397 -38.61 3.70 -0.33
N GLY A 398 -39.43 2.77 -0.87
CA GLY A 398 -40.80 3.05 -1.33
C GLY A 398 -40.95 3.94 -2.57
N ASN A 399 -39.88 4.63 -3.02
CA ASN A 399 -39.88 5.46 -4.23
C ASN A 399 -38.84 4.93 -5.23
N SER A 400 -39.28 4.06 -6.14
CA SER A 400 -38.45 3.39 -7.15
C SER A 400 -38.36 4.13 -8.48
N ASP A 401 -39.01 5.28 -8.62
CA ASP A 401 -39.14 5.98 -9.91
C ASP A 401 -37.79 6.44 -10.49
N ARG A 402 -36.75 6.52 -9.63
CA ARG A 402 -35.38 6.87 -10.01
C ARG A 402 -34.45 5.66 -10.12
N VAL A 403 -34.96 4.44 -9.89
CA VAL A 403 -34.18 3.19 -9.91
C VAL A 403 -34.56 2.39 -11.15
N GLU A 404 -33.63 2.22 -12.08
CA GLU A 404 -33.83 1.40 -13.27
C GLU A 404 -33.13 0.05 -13.12
N THR A 405 -33.81 -1.02 -13.50
CA THR A 405 -33.16 -2.32 -13.67
C THR A 405 -32.29 -2.24 -14.91
N ILE A 406 -30.99 -2.50 -14.76
CA ILE A 406 -30.11 -2.72 -15.92
C ILE A 406 -30.27 -4.19 -16.35
N GLU A 407 -30.73 -4.45 -17.56
CA GLU A 407 -30.86 -5.81 -18.07
C GLU A 407 -29.48 -6.44 -18.37
N LYS A 408 -29.33 -7.76 -18.17
CA LYS A 408 -28.09 -8.53 -18.44
C LYS A 408 -27.49 -8.31 -19.84
N ASN A 409 -28.29 -7.90 -20.82
CA ASN A 409 -27.84 -7.62 -22.19
C ASN A 409 -27.31 -6.18 -22.37
N GLU A 410 -27.83 -5.20 -21.62
CA GLU A 410 -27.24 -3.86 -21.54
C GLU A 410 -25.89 -3.91 -20.81
N PHE A 411 -25.78 -4.76 -19.77
CA PHE A 411 -24.51 -5.14 -19.17
C PHE A 411 -23.49 -5.65 -20.20
N LYS A 412 -23.89 -6.52 -21.13
CA LYS A 412 -22.96 -7.01 -22.19
C LYS A 412 -22.49 -5.91 -23.14
N ASN A 413 -23.29 -4.85 -23.37
CA ASN A 413 -22.91 -3.75 -24.26
C ASN A 413 -22.04 -2.69 -23.56
N TYR A 414 -22.24 -2.46 -22.26
CA TYR A 414 -21.35 -1.61 -21.45
C TYR A 414 -20.02 -2.31 -21.10
N PHE A 415 -20.03 -3.65 -20.99
CA PHE A 415 -18.86 -4.46 -20.58
C PHE A 415 -18.26 -5.35 -21.67
N SER A 416 -18.66 -5.26 -22.94
CA SER A 416 -17.95 -5.95 -24.05
C SER A 416 -16.49 -5.47 -24.24
N ALA A 417 -16.07 -4.46 -23.47
CA ALA A 417 -14.70 -4.00 -23.28
C ALA A 417 -13.92 -4.75 -22.17
N PHE A 418 -14.50 -5.74 -21.48
CA PHE A 418 -13.80 -6.62 -20.54
C PHE A 418 -14.11 -8.09 -20.85
N ASN A 419 -13.14 -8.83 -21.39
CA ASN A 419 -13.28 -10.26 -21.65
C ASN A 419 -13.06 -11.08 -20.36
N LEU A 420 -14.13 -11.35 -19.61
CA LEU A 420 -14.26 -12.63 -18.90
C LEU A 420 -14.91 -13.62 -19.87
N ARG A 421 -14.14 -14.60 -20.32
CA ARG A 421 -14.55 -15.57 -21.34
C ARG A 421 -15.83 -16.31 -20.94
N THR A 422 -16.87 -16.17 -21.76
CA THR A 422 -17.70 -17.31 -22.17
C THR A 422 -17.93 -17.23 -23.67
N ASN A 423 -17.43 -18.23 -24.39
CA ASN A 423 -17.62 -18.41 -25.83
C ASN A 423 -19.11 -18.52 -26.16
N GLU A 424 -19.67 -17.54 -26.86
CA GLU A 424 -20.75 -17.77 -27.82
C GLU A 424 -20.87 -16.58 -28.80
N LYS A 425 -21.06 -16.91 -30.08
CA LYS A 425 -21.01 -16.02 -31.25
C LYS A 425 -21.83 -14.74 -31.07
N LEU A 426 -21.16 -13.58 -31.09
CA LEU A 426 -21.81 -12.28 -31.25
C LEU A 426 -22.44 -12.16 -32.64
N LYS A 427 -23.70 -11.72 -32.68
CA LYS A 427 -24.41 -11.23 -33.86
C LYS A 427 -24.63 -9.72 -33.67
N SER A 428 -23.73 -8.88 -34.18
CA SER A 428 -24.02 -7.46 -34.44
C SER A 428 -23.19 -6.98 -35.63
N ASP A 429 -23.67 -5.94 -36.32
CA ASP A 429 -23.09 -5.38 -37.55
C ASP A 429 -21.85 -4.48 -37.32
N ASP A 430 -21.35 -4.46 -36.08
CA ASP A 430 -20.11 -3.79 -35.69
C ASP A 430 -18.94 -4.75 -35.86
N LEU A 431 -17.86 -4.24 -36.42
CA LEU A 431 -16.73 -5.06 -36.80
C LEU A 431 -15.66 -5.00 -35.71
N SER A 432 -15.45 -6.12 -35.00
CA SER A 432 -14.28 -6.32 -34.16
C SER A 432 -13.21 -7.10 -34.93
N ILE A 433 -12.04 -6.50 -35.12
CA ILE A 433 -10.88 -7.19 -35.68
C ILE A 433 -9.94 -7.53 -34.52
N THR A 434 -9.83 -8.82 -34.22
CA THR A 434 -8.76 -9.32 -33.34
C THR A 434 -7.53 -9.62 -34.18
N VAL A 435 -6.47 -8.83 -34.03
CA VAL A 435 -5.18 -9.11 -34.67
C VAL A 435 -4.33 -9.90 -33.69
N LYS A 436 -3.96 -11.11 -34.10
CA LYS A 436 -3.08 -12.01 -33.35
C LYS A 436 -1.71 -12.01 -34.03
N SER A 437 -0.71 -11.45 -33.37
CA SER A 437 0.68 -11.51 -33.85
C SER A 437 1.49 -12.43 -32.95
N LYS A 438 2.16 -13.42 -33.55
CA LYS A 438 3.07 -14.33 -32.86
C LYS A 438 4.49 -13.81 -33.06
N PHE A 439 5.20 -13.53 -31.97
CA PHE A 439 6.62 -13.18 -32.01
C PHE A 439 7.48 -14.40 -31.65
N ASP A 440 8.79 -14.32 -31.95
CA ASP A 440 9.76 -15.43 -31.95
C ASP A 440 9.96 -16.17 -30.62
N SER A 441 9.28 -15.76 -29.56
CA SER A 441 9.33 -16.36 -28.21
C SER A 441 7.95 -16.78 -27.70
N ASP A 442 7.14 -17.49 -28.51
CA ASP A 442 5.78 -17.99 -28.16
C ASP A 442 4.78 -16.96 -27.57
N ALA A 443 5.18 -15.69 -27.48
CA ALA A 443 4.40 -14.58 -26.98
C ALA A 443 3.40 -14.16 -28.06
N ILE A 444 2.14 -14.09 -27.64
CA ILE A 444 1.01 -13.74 -28.49
C ILE A 444 0.45 -12.43 -27.97
N ILE A 445 0.52 -11.39 -28.80
CA ILE A 445 -0.12 -10.12 -28.50
C ILE A 445 -1.50 -10.12 -29.16
N TRP A 446 -2.48 -9.67 -28.39
CA TRP A 446 -3.87 -9.53 -28.82
C TRP A 446 -4.19 -8.05 -28.96
N PHE A 447 -4.57 -7.64 -30.16
CA PHE A 447 -5.14 -6.32 -30.41
C PHE A 447 -6.60 -6.47 -30.76
N ASN A 448 -7.49 -5.75 -30.06
CA ASN A 448 -8.89 -5.65 -30.45
C ASN A 448 -9.13 -4.27 -31.04
N VAL A 449 -9.46 -4.22 -32.33
CA VAL A 449 -9.81 -2.99 -33.04
C VAL A 449 -11.29 -3.01 -33.33
N TYR A 450 -12.01 -1.99 -32.87
CA TYR A 450 -13.45 -1.86 -33.06
C TYR A 450 -13.76 -0.80 -34.10
N TYR A 451 -14.62 -1.14 -35.06
CA TYR A 451 -15.11 -0.25 -36.09
C TYR A 451 -16.64 -0.14 -36.03
N PHE A 452 -17.14 1.09 -35.88
CA PHE A 452 -18.57 1.38 -35.82
C PHE A 452 -19.10 1.65 -37.23
N ASN A 453 -19.90 0.72 -37.75
CA ASN A 453 -20.24 0.65 -39.18
C ASN A 453 -21.30 1.68 -39.64
N LYS A 454 -21.91 2.44 -38.70
CA LYS A 454 -23.04 3.34 -38.99
C LYS A 454 -22.67 4.68 -39.66
N VAL A 455 -21.42 4.90 -40.07
CA VAL A 455 -20.95 6.24 -40.45
C VAL A 455 -20.55 6.37 -41.94
N ILE A 456 -20.23 5.28 -42.65
CA ILE A 456 -19.99 5.30 -44.11
C ILE A 456 -20.54 4.02 -44.75
N PRO A 457 -21.70 4.06 -45.42
CA PRO A 457 -22.39 2.85 -45.91
C PRO A 457 -21.72 2.13 -47.09
N ASP A 458 -20.79 2.78 -47.81
CA ASP A 458 -20.36 2.36 -49.14
C ASP A 458 -18.92 1.83 -49.25
N LEU A 459 -18.25 1.57 -48.12
CA LEU A 459 -16.91 0.96 -48.12
C LEU A 459 -17.01 -0.57 -47.97
N PRO A 460 -16.47 -1.37 -48.90
CA PRO A 460 -16.46 -2.83 -48.79
C PRO A 460 -15.70 -3.23 -47.51
N THR A 461 -16.44 -3.78 -46.55
CA THR A 461 -15.95 -4.12 -45.20
C THR A 461 -14.73 -5.04 -45.25
N ASP A 462 -14.67 -5.95 -46.23
CA ASP A 462 -13.58 -6.91 -46.40
C ASP A 462 -12.27 -6.26 -46.91
N SER A 463 -12.38 -5.24 -47.78
CA SER A 463 -11.23 -4.50 -48.28
C SER A 463 -10.64 -3.58 -47.21
N LEU A 464 -11.52 -2.96 -46.41
CA LEU A 464 -11.13 -2.09 -45.30
C LEU A 464 -10.51 -2.91 -44.15
N GLN A 465 -11.06 -4.09 -43.83
CA GLN A 465 -10.49 -5.03 -42.86
C GLN A 465 -9.06 -5.42 -43.19
N LYS A 466 -8.83 -5.82 -44.44
CA LYS A 466 -7.51 -6.24 -44.90
C LYS A 466 -6.53 -5.07 -44.88
N GLN A 467 -6.91 -3.89 -45.38
CA GLN A 467 -6.05 -2.71 -45.36
C GLN A 467 -5.73 -2.23 -43.94
N ILE A 468 -6.71 -2.17 -43.03
CA ILE A 468 -6.47 -1.78 -41.64
C ILE A 468 -5.56 -2.81 -40.96
N LYS A 469 -5.83 -4.11 -41.15
CA LYS A 469 -4.99 -5.18 -40.60
C LYS A 469 -3.56 -5.11 -41.13
N ASP A 470 -3.38 -4.93 -42.44
CA ASP A 470 -2.06 -4.84 -43.07
C ASP A 470 -1.33 -3.57 -42.62
N THR A 471 -2.02 -2.44 -42.45
CA THR A 471 -1.45 -1.18 -41.92
C THR A 471 -1.04 -1.30 -40.46
N ILE A 472 -1.86 -1.92 -39.60
CA ILE A 472 -1.51 -2.18 -38.20
C ILE A 472 -0.31 -3.12 -38.12
N ILE A 473 -0.32 -4.22 -38.87
CA ILE A 473 0.78 -5.19 -38.88
C ILE A 473 2.06 -4.52 -39.41
N HIS A 474 1.96 -3.71 -40.46
CA HIS A 474 3.08 -2.96 -41.00
C HIS A 474 3.63 -1.94 -40.00
N SER A 475 2.76 -1.20 -39.31
CA SER A 475 3.15 -0.15 -38.35
C SER A 475 3.71 -0.75 -37.06
N LEU A 476 3.09 -1.79 -36.52
CA LEU A 476 3.60 -2.54 -35.37
C LEU A 476 4.89 -3.30 -35.70
N GLY A 477 5.05 -3.74 -36.95
CA GLY A 477 6.30 -4.32 -37.44
C GLY A 477 7.47 -3.35 -37.51
N GLN A 478 7.25 -2.05 -37.27
CA GLN A 478 8.29 -1.03 -37.13
C GLN A 478 8.74 -0.80 -35.67
N PHE A 479 8.09 -1.43 -34.68
CA PHE A 479 8.42 -1.32 -33.26
C PHE A 479 8.77 -2.69 -32.66
N GLU A 480 9.82 -2.78 -31.84
CA GLU A 480 10.09 -4.01 -31.10
C GLU A 480 9.11 -4.18 -29.93
N LEU A 481 8.84 -5.43 -29.55
CA LEU A 481 7.97 -5.76 -28.43
C LEU A 481 8.44 -5.15 -27.09
N TYR A 482 9.76 -4.98 -26.94
CA TYR A 482 10.35 -4.30 -25.80
C TYR A 482 10.07 -2.79 -25.80
N ASP A 483 10.15 -2.12 -26.95
CA ASP A 483 9.84 -0.68 -27.05
C ASP A 483 8.35 -0.43 -26.79
N LEU A 484 7.53 -1.35 -27.28
CA LEU A 484 6.10 -1.43 -27.01
C LEU A 484 5.80 -1.62 -25.50
N TRP A 485 6.58 -2.45 -24.79
CA TRP A 485 6.43 -2.64 -23.34
C TRP A 485 6.96 -1.45 -22.50
N VAL A 486 8.10 -0.85 -22.89
CA VAL A 486 8.68 0.32 -22.20
C VAL A 486 7.86 1.59 -22.43
N SER A 487 7.23 1.72 -23.60
CA SER A 487 6.25 2.77 -23.86
C SER A 487 5.04 2.50 -22.97
N GLN A 488 4.93 3.21 -21.84
CA GLN A 488 3.76 3.15 -20.95
C GLN A 488 2.46 3.20 -21.77
N ARG A 489 1.41 2.53 -21.31
CA ARG A 489 0.10 2.39 -21.99
C ARG A 489 -0.36 3.68 -22.71
N ASP A 490 -0.22 4.83 -22.05
CA ASP A 490 -0.59 6.16 -22.57
C ASP A 490 0.25 6.62 -23.79
N SER A 491 1.53 6.26 -23.84
CA SER A 491 2.43 6.57 -24.96
C SER A 491 2.20 5.67 -26.17
N MET A 492 1.79 4.43 -25.93
CA MET A 492 1.44 3.46 -26.96
C MET A 492 0.12 3.83 -27.65
N GLU A 493 -0.87 4.26 -26.87
CA GLU A 493 -2.10 4.88 -27.37
C GLU A 493 -1.78 6.12 -28.20
N THR A 494 -0.86 6.96 -27.74
CA THR A 494 -0.42 8.16 -28.47
C THR A 494 0.24 7.83 -29.80
N ILE A 495 1.20 6.89 -29.84
CA ILE A 495 1.90 6.47 -31.06
C ILE A 495 0.91 5.91 -32.08
N MET A 496 0.02 5.03 -31.64
CA MET A 496 -0.95 4.43 -32.53
C MET A 496 -1.97 5.46 -33.02
N ASN A 497 -2.40 6.39 -32.18
CA ASN A 497 -3.25 7.50 -32.60
C ASN A 497 -2.59 8.36 -33.69
N GLU A 498 -1.29 8.61 -33.61
CA GLU A 498 -0.54 9.34 -34.66
C GLU A 498 -0.42 8.54 -35.96
N VAL A 499 -0.13 7.24 -35.88
CA VAL A 499 -0.13 6.34 -37.05
C VAL A 499 -1.50 6.34 -37.74
N TYR A 500 -2.59 6.22 -36.98
CA TYR A 500 -3.94 6.24 -37.55
C TYR A 500 -4.30 7.59 -38.16
N LYS A 501 -3.95 8.71 -37.54
CA LYS A 501 -4.13 10.05 -38.14
C LYS A 501 -3.34 10.21 -39.44
N LEU A 502 -2.14 9.63 -39.52
CA LEU A 502 -1.28 9.72 -40.69
C LEU A 502 -1.85 8.97 -41.90
N TYR A 503 -2.35 7.74 -41.69
CA TYR A 503 -2.83 6.88 -42.77
C TYR A 503 -4.34 6.99 -43.03
N TYR A 504 -5.13 7.41 -42.05
CA TYR A 504 -6.58 7.57 -42.12
C TYR A 504 -7.02 8.90 -41.48
N PRO A 505 -6.62 10.06 -42.04
CA PRO A 505 -6.88 11.39 -41.47
C PRO A 505 -8.37 11.73 -41.34
N GLU A 506 -9.21 11.08 -42.15
CA GLU A 506 -10.68 11.22 -42.14
C GLU A 506 -11.32 10.52 -40.90
N THR A 507 -10.61 9.58 -40.25
CA THR A 507 -11.13 8.79 -39.12
C THR A 507 -10.64 9.34 -37.79
N SER A 508 -11.22 10.46 -37.35
CA SER A 508 -10.98 11.06 -36.03
C SER A 508 -11.57 10.26 -34.84
N ARG A 509 -11.82 8.93 -34.99
CA ARG A 509 -12.67 8.14 -34.09
C ARG A 509 -12.25 6.68 -33.87
N VAL A 510 -10.98 6.33 -34.11
CA VAL A 510 -10.46 5.01 -33.74
C VAL A 510 -9.85 5.11 -32.34
N VAL A 511 -10.30 4.27 -31.42
CA VAL A 511 -9.78 4.18 -30.04
C VAL A 511 -9.27 2.76 -29.83
N ILE A 512 -8.03 2.63 -29.36
CA ILE A 512 -7.42 1.33 -29.02
C ILE A 512 -7.68 1.09 -27.55
N PHE A 513 -8.42 0.02 -27.24
CA PHE A 513 -8.92 -0.17 -25.87
C PHE A 513 -7.98 -0.99 -24.98
N ASP A 514 -7.25 -1.98 -25.52
CA ASP A 514 -6.38 -2.82 -24.69
C ASP A 514 -5.19 -3.39 -25.45
N ILE A 515 -4.03 -3.33 -24.79
CA ILE A 515 -2.83 -4.09 -25.13
C ILE A 515 -2.62 -5.06 -23.97
N VAL A 516 -2.91 -6.33 -24.22
CA VAL A 516 -2.73 -7.38 -23.20
C VAL A 516 -1.37 -8.01 -23.44
N ILE A 517 -0.45 -7.76 -22.51
CA ILE A 517 0.86 -8.40 -22.44
C ILE A 517 0.71 -9.60 -21.49
N PRO A 518 1.02 -10.83 -21.90
CA PRO A 518 1.00 -11.98 -21.00
C PRO A 518 1.96 -11.80 -19.83
N GLU A 519 1.59 -12.28 -18.65
CA GLU A 519 2.39 -12.19 -17.42
C GLU A 519 3.80 -12.76 -17.60
N GLU A 520 3.94 -13.84 -18.36
CA GLU A 520 5.23 -14.46 -18.67
C GLU A 520 6.13 -13.56 -19.52
N ALA A 521 5.52 -12.76 -20.40
CA ALA A 521 6.25 -11.77 -21.20
C ALA A 521 6.63 -10.57 -20.33
N GLU A 522 5.79 -10.16 -19.39
CA GLU A 522 6.08 -9.08 -18.44
C GLU A 522 7.27 -9.43 -17.53
N ILE A 523 7.31 -10.65 -16.99
CA ILE A 523 8.46 -11.16 -16.22
C ILE A 523 9.74 -11.14 -17.06
N TYR A 524 9.67 -11.63 -18.30
CA TYR A 524 10.81 -11.65 -19.22
C TYR A 524 11.32 -10.24 -19.55
N PHE A 525 10.42 -9.28 -19.76
CA PHE A 525 10.82 -7.89 -20.04
C PHE A 525 11.41 -7.19 -18.82
N GLU A 526 10.88 -7.48 -17.63
CA GLU A 526 11.44 -6.95 -16.38
C GLU A 526 12.86 -7.49 -16.15
N GLU A 527 13.12 -8.78 -16.40
CA GLU A 527 14.46 -9.37 -16.32
C GLU A 527 15.46 -8.70 -17.29
N ILE A 528 15.04 -8.44 -18.54
CA ILE A 528 15.85 -7.71 -19.52
C ILE A 528 16.09 -6.27 -19.05
N TYR A 529 15.06 -5.60 -18.52
CA TYR A 529 15.16 -4.23 -18.03
C TYR A 529 16.14 -4.12 -16.86
N GLN A 530 16.04 -5.01 -15.87
CA GLN A 530 16.95 -5.04 -14.72
C GLN A 530 18.38 -5.38 -15.14
N SER A 531 18.56 -6.35 -16.05
CA SER A 531 19.89 -6.70 -16.58
C SER A 531 20.54 -5.52 -17.31
N ARG A 532 19.78 -4.79 -18.13
CA ARG A 532 20.27 -3.59 -18.83
C ARG A 532 20.58 -2.46 -17.86
N LYS A 533 19.74 -2.25 -16.85
CA LYS A 533 19.95 -1.25 -15.79
C LYS A 533 21.22 -1.54 -14.99
N ALA A 534 21.48 -2.81 -14.65
CA ALA A 534 22.69 -3.24 -13.97
C ALA A 534 23.96 -2.95 -14.79
N ILE A 535 23.98 -3.32 -16.08
CA ILE A 535 25.13 -3.06 -16.97
C ILE A 535 25.38 -1.56 -17.13
N MET A 536 24.31 -0.76 -17.27
CA MET A 536 24.44 0.70 -17.37
C MET A 536 24.92 1.34 -16.08
N ALA A 537 24.50 0.84 -14.91
CA ALA A 537 24.95 1.32 -13.60
C ALA A 537 26.44 1.02 -13.38
N GLU A 538 26.88 -0.22 -13.65
CA GLU A 538 28.29 -0.62 -13.54
C GLU A 538 29.19 0.20 -14.47
N THR A 539 28.76 0.40 -15.73
CA THR A 539 29.52 1.23 -16.68
C THR A 539 29.61 2.69 -16.21
N PHE A 540 28.55 3.22 -15.58
CA PHE A 540 28.53 4.59 -15.08
C PHE A 540 29.43 4.77 -13.85
N GLU A 541 29.36 3.84 -12.89
CA GLU A 541 30.21 3.84 -11.69
C GLU A 541 31.70 3.76 -12.05
N ASN A 542 32.05 2.92 -13.02
CA ASN A 542 33.43 2.81 -13.52
C ASN A 542 33.93 4.12 -14.16
N ILE A 543 33.08 4.83 -14.90
CA ILE A 543 33.43 6.14 -15.46
C ILE A 543 33.62 7.18 -14.35
N GLU A 544 32.71 7.26 -13.38
CA GLU A 544 32.82 8.21 -12.26
C GLU A 544 34.08 7.97 -11.42
N ARG A 545 34.41 6.70 -11.14
CA ARG A 545 35.62 6.33 -10.42
C ARG A 545 36.89 6.77 -11.16
N LEU A 546 36.96 6.55 -12.48
CA LEU A 546 38.11 6.96 -13.27
C LEU A 546 38.23 8.48 -13.39
N VAL A 547 37.11 9.20 -13.51
CA VAL A 547 37.08 10.67 -13.49
C VAL A 547 37.54 11.22 -12.13
N PHE A 548 37.12 10.60 -11.03
CA PHE A 548 37.55 10.96 -9.69
C PHE A 548 39.05 10.72 -9.50
N LEU A 549 39.53 9.52 -9.87
CA LEU A 549 40.94 9.15 -9.78
C LEU A 549 41.82 10.10 -10.60
N LYS A 550 41.38 10.48 -11.81
CA LYS A 550 42.07 11.49 -12.63
C LYS A 550 42.21 12.82 -11.90
N LYS A 551 41.11 13.34 -11.31
CA LYS A 551 41.11 14.63 -10.59
C LYS A 551 42.00 14.60 -9.35
N GLU A 552 41.96 13.52 -8.59
CA GLU A 552 42.80 13.33 -7.39
C GLU A 552 44.29 13.32 -7.76
N LEU A 553 44.64 12.59 -8.81
CA LEU A 553 46.01 12.45 -9.27
C LEU A 553 46.56 13.73 -9.94
N GLU A 554 45.73 14.46 -10.69
CA GLU A 554 46.06 15.80 -11.20
C GLU A 554 46.32 16.79 -10.05
N SER A 555 45.62 16.66 -8.92
CA SER A 555 45.79 17.54 -7.76
C SER A 555 47.08 17.27 -6.96
N ASN A 556 47.61 16.05 -7.03
CA ASN A 556 48.80 15.64 -6.27
C ASN A 556 50.13 15.77 -7.04
N ASN A 557 50.14 16.12 -8.33
CA ASN A 557 51.33 16.11 -9.20
C ASN A 557 52.04 14.74 -9.23
N GLU A 558 51.33 13.65 -8.96
CA GLU A 558 51.91 12.31 -8.75
C GLU A 558 51.96 11.45 -10.03
N LEU A 559 51.40 11.92 -11.14
CA LEU A 559 51.39 11.16 -12.39
C LEU A 559 52.35 11.71 -13.43
N THR A 560 52.91 10.78 -14.18
CA THR A 560 53.52 11.07 -15.47
C THR A 560 52.43 11.38 -16.50
N GLU A 561 52.74 12.22 -17.50
CA GLU A 561 51.82 12.48 -18.63
C GLU A 561 51.30 11.17 -19.29
N THR A 562 52.07 10.09 -19.19
CA THR A 562 51.72 8.78 -19.75
C THR A 562 50.53 8.12 -19.05
N GLU A 563 50.45 8.22 -17.72
CA GLU A 563 49.36 7.61 -16.93
C GLU A 563 48.04 8.38 -17.08
N ILE A 564 48.10 9.71 -17.21
CA ILE A 564 46.93 10.54 -17.52
C ILE A 564 46.35 10.13 -18.89
N ILE A 565 47.22 9.96 -19.89
CA ILE A 565 46.81 9.51 -21.23
C ILE A 565 46.19 8.11 -21.20
N GLU A 566 46.64 7.22 -20.32
CA GLU A 566 46.07 5.87 -20.17
C GLU A 566 44.67 5.89 -19.54
N ILE A 567 44.47 6.69 -18.49
CA ILE A 567 43.16 6.89 -17.85
C ILE A 567 42.16 7.51 -18.85
N GLU A 568 42.57 8.51 -19.61
CA GLU A 568 41.73 9.14 -20.64
C GLU A 568 41.30 8.15 -21.73
N LYS A 569 42.21 7.26 -22.16
CA LYS A 569 41.91 6.20 -23.13
C LYS A 569 40.89 5.21 -22.59
N GLU A 570 40.97 4.83 -21.31
CA GLU A 570 40.03 3.90 -20.70
C GLU A 570 38.64 4.54 -20.50
N ILE A 571 38.58 5.82 -20.10
CA ILE A 571 37.32 6.57 -20.06
C ILE A 571 36.69 6.63 -21.45
N GLU A 572 37.45 7.00 -22.48
CA GLU A 572 36.94 7.09 -23.85
C GLU A 572 36.46 5.73 -24.38
N LYS A 573 37.13 4.63 -23.99
CA LYS A 573 36.71 3.26 -24.31
C LYS A 573 35.39 2.90 -23.63
N LEU A 574 35.23 3.18 -22.34
CA LEU A 574 33.98 2.93 -21.60
C LEU A 574 32.83 3.81 -22.12
N GLU A 575 33.09 5.05 -22.51
CA GLU A 575 32.09 5.90 -23.16
C GLU A 575 31.67 5.38 -24.54
N ARG A 576 32.64 4.86 -25.32
CA ARG A 576 32.36 4.17 -26.59
C ARG A 576 31.57 2.89 -26.37
N GLU A 577 31.84 2.14 -25.32
CA GLU A 577 31.08 0.95 -24.95
C GLU A 577 29.67 1.31 -24.50
N ARG A 578 29.49 2.31 -23.63
CA ARG A 578 28.18 2.86 -23.24
C ARG A 578 27.38 3.32 -24.46
N LYS A 579 28.03 4.03 -25.39
CA LYS A 579 27.41 4.46 -26.65
C LYS A 579 27.11 3.27 -27.54
N SER A 580 27.97 2.26 -27.61
CA SER A 580 27.76 1.02 -28.36
C SER A 580 26.62 0.20 -27.78
N ILE A 581 26.47 0.10 -26.47
CA ILE A 581 25.34 -0.55 -25.80
C ILE A 581 24.05 0.20 -26.12
N ARG A 582 24.06 1.55 -26.06
CA ARG A 582 22.92 2.37 -26.48
C ARG A 582 22.58 2.19 -27.96
N GLU A 583 23.57 2.15 -28.85
CA GLU A 583 23.37 2.02 -30.30
C GLU A 583 23.08 0.58 -30.74
N LYS A 584 23.61 -0.45 -30.08
CA LYS A 584 23.23 -1.86 -30.25
C LYS A 584 21.81 -2.08 -29.74
N SER A 585 21.43 -1.42 -28.64
CA SER A 585 20.04 -1.37 -28.17
C SER A 585 19.11 -0.65 -29.14
N LYS A 586 19.65 0.19 -30.03
CA LYS A 586 18.90 0.79 -31.16
C LYS A 586 19.01 0.01 -32.47
N ARG A 587 20.03 -0.84 -32.68
CA ARG A 587 20.26 -1.59 -33.94
C ARG A 587 19.69 -3.00 -33.92
N LEU A 588 19.70 -3.67 -32.76
CA LEU A 588 18.91 -4.90 -32.57
C LEU A 588 17.44 -4.62 -32.94
N THR A 589 17.00 -3.39 -32.72
CA THR A 589 15.72 -2.74 -33.10
C THR A 589 15.42 -2.62 -34.60
N TYR A 590 16.40 -2.77 -35.50
CA TYR A 590 16.17 -2.53 -36.95
C TYR A 590 16.50 -3.71 -37.87
N GLU A 591 17.27 -4.72 -37.42
CA GLU A 591 17.76 -5.79 -38.31
C GLU A 591 17.10 -7.16 -38.13
N TYR A 592 15.97 -7.24 -37.42
CA TYR A 592 15.21 -8.49 -37.38
C TYR A 592 14.21 -8.58 -38.54
N LYS A 593 14.65 -9.12 -39.68
CA LYS A 593 13.76 -9.49 -40.79
C LYS A 593 13.10 -10.85 -40.50
N PRO A 594 11.77 -10.95 -40.61
CA PRO A 594 11.07 -12.21 -40.34
C PRO A 594 11.43 -13.27 -41.38
N LYS A 595 11.49 -14.53 -40.95
CA LYS A 595 11.35 -15.70 -41.84
C LYS A 595 9.89 -16.09 -41.95
#